data_AF-A0A2G8LG12-F1
#
_entry.id   AF-A0A2G8LG12-F1
#
_cell.length_a   1.000
_cell.length_b   1.000
_cell.length_c   1.000
_cell.angle_alpha   90.00
_cell.angle_beta   90.00
_cell.angle_gamma   90.00
#
_symmetry.space_group_name_H-M   'P 1'
#
loop_
_entity.id
_entity.type
_entity.pdbx_description
1 polymer ?
#
loop_
_entity_poly.entity_id
_entity_poly.type
_entity_poly.pdbx_seq_one_letter_code
_entity_poly.pdbx_strand_id
1 'polypeptide(L)'
;MAYNWSMTFHTDSEVTIPYGRYFGNSPEIPQSDNRNWAAGKTRLVAWMASNCGVTSWGRTKFVRDLQKYVQVDTYGACGKLKCPRNSEACDRILSSHKFYLSLENSECEDYITEKFWDKGLRKDMVR
;
A
#
# COMPACT_ATOMS: atom_id res chain seq x y z
N MET A 1 5.12 38.75 -17.78
CA MET A 1 5.80 37.48 -17.44
C MET A 1 4.81 36.65 -16.65
N ALA A 2 4.57 35.40 -17.05
CA ALA A 2 3.77 34.47 -16.28
C ALA A 2 4.72 33.51 -15.56
N TYR A 3 4.53 33.34 -14.27
CA TYR A 3 5.27 32.36 -13.47
C TYR A 3 4.33 31.20 -13.20
N ASN A 4 4.77 29.97 -13.51
CA ASN A 4 4.08 28.75 -13.12
C ASN A 4 4.81 28.18 -11.91
N TRP A 5 4.07 27.88 -10.85
CA TRP A 5 4.58 27.18 -9.67
C TRP A 5 3.77 25.89 -9.51
N SER A 6 4.45 24.77 -9.32
CA SER A 6 3.84 23.47 -9.08
C SER A 6 4.07 23.02 -7.64
N MET A 7 3.04 22.43 -7.05
CA MET A 7 3.08 21.90 -5.70
C MET A 7 2.48 20.49 -5.70
N THR A 8 3.33 19.47 -5.86
CA THR A 8 2.89 18.07 -6.04
C THR A 8 3.80 17.08 -5.31
N PHE A 9 3.48 15.79 -5.37
CA PHE A 9 4.32 14.72 -4.81
C PHE A 9 5.61 14.47 -5.59
N HIS A 10 5.68 14.93 -6.86
CA HIS A 10 6.83 14.72 -7.73
C HIS A 10 8.04 15.49 -7.23
N THR A 11 9.20 14.85 -7.18
CA THR A 11 10.45 15.41 -6.62
C THR A 11 10.98 16.62 -7.39
N ASP A 12 10.66 16.73 -8.69
CA ASP A 12 10.98 17.91 -9.50
C ASP A 12 10.01 19.11 -9.32
N SER A 13 9.02 19.04 -8.42
CA SER A 13 8.10 20.17 -8.19
C SER A 13 8.79 21.31 -7.45
N GLU A 14 8.47 22.58 -7.78
CA GLU A 14 8.98 23.75 -7.04
C GLU A 14 8.70 23.64 -5.53
N VAL A 15 7.53 23.10 -5.17
CA VAL A 15 7.21 22.72 -3.79
C VAL A 15 6.81 21.25 -3.74
N THR A 16 7.75 20.40 -3.33
CA THR A 16 7.51 18.94 -3.24
C THR A 16 6.80 18.56 -1.92
N ILE A 17 5.61 17.98 -2.03
CA ILE A 17 4.78 17.47 -0.92
C ILE A 17 4.52 15.97 -1.11
N PRO A 18 5.45 15.09 -0.71
CA PRO A 18 5.26 13.66 -0.83
C PRO A 18 4.38 13.14 0.32
N TYR A 19 3.70 12.00 0.10
CA TYR A 19 2.87 11.36 1.15
C TYR A 19 3.71 10.76 2.29
N GLY A 20 4.98 10.46 2.02
CA GLY A 20 5.92 9.98 3.01
C GLY A 20 7.35 10.10 2.49
N ARG A 21 8.33 9.94 3.40
CA ARG A 21 9.74 10.06 3.09
C ARG A 21 10.49 8.91 3.76
N TYR A 22 11.43 8.33 3.02
CA TYR A 22 12.42 7.44 3.58
C TYR A 22 13.67 8.25 3.94
N PHE A 23 14.22 8.00 5.12
CA PHE A 23 15.52 8.56 5.52
C PHE A 23 16.53 7.40 5.52
N GLY A 24 17.71 7.63 4.93
CA GLY A 24 18.77 6.63 4.71
C GLY A 24 19.34 5.95 5.96
N ASN A 25 18.83 6.27 7.15
CA ASN A 25 19.23 5.70 8.43
C ASN A 25 18.22 4.68 8.95
N SER A 26 17.44 4.03 8.08
CA SER A 26 16.54 2.99 8.54
C SER A 26 17.37 1.81 9.07
N PRO A 27 17.07 1.30 10.27
CA PRO A 27 17.82 0.19 10.83
C PRO A 27 17.69 -1.01 9.88
N GLU A 28 18.82 -1.42 9.30
CA GLU A 28 18.89 -2.66 8.53
C GLU A 28 18.48 -3.82 9.44
N ILE A 29 17.77 -4.79 8.88
CA ILE A 29 17.50 -6.04 9.57
C ILE A 29 18.85 -6.74 9.74
N PRO A 30 19.32 -6.99 10.98
CA PRO A 30 20.58 -7.69 11.18
C PRO A 30 20.52 -9.05 10.50
N GLN A 31 21.64 -9.50 9.91
CA GLN A 31 21.70 -10.84 9.31
C GLN A 31 21.39 -11.95 10.34
N SER A 32 21.57 -11.67 11.63
CA SER A 32 21.21 -12.55 12.74
C SER A 32 19.71 -12.58 13.08
N ASP A 33 18.87 -11.80 12.40
CA ASP A 33 17.43 -11.77 12.65
C ASP A 33 16.79 -13.10 12.23
N ASN A 34 16.34 -13.86 13.22
CA ASN A 34 15.68 -15.15 13.07
C ASN A 34 14.16 -15.06 13.30
N ARG A 35 13.59 -13.86 13.33
CA ARG A 35 12.15 -13.67 13.52
C ARG A 35 11.37 -14.30 12.37
N ASN A 36 10.36 -15.06 12.72
CA ASN A 36 9.35 -15.49 11.77
C ASN A 36 8.35 -14.35 11.53
N TRP A 37 8.57 -13.56 10.47
CA TRP A 37 7.70 -12.45 10.06
C TRP A 37 6.27 -12.87 9.70
N ALA A 38 6.04 -14.17 9.48
CA ALA A 38 4.73 -14.75 9.24
C ALA A 38 4.06 -15.31 10.51
N ALA A 39 4.71 -15.24 11.69
CA ALA A 39 4.14 -15.73 12.93
C ALA A 39 2.80 -15.05 13.24
N GLY A 40 1.77 -15.85 13.51
CA GLY A 40 0.40 -15.37 13.75
C GLY A 40 -0.37 -14.89 12.51
N LYS A 41 0.26 -14.83 11.33
CA LYS A 41 -0.39 -14.43 10.07
C LYS A 41 -1.06 -15.64 9.42
N THR A 42 -2.39 -15.69 9.48
CA THR A 42 -3.21 -16.82 9.01
C THR A 42 -3.68 -16.68 7.57
N ARG A 43 -3.72 -15.45 7.03
CA ARG A 43 -4.19 -15.14 5.67
C ARG A 43 -3.02 -14.81 4.77
N LEU A 44 -3.21 -14.97 3.45
CA LEU A 44 -2.10 -14.84 2.51
C LEU A 44 -1.91 -13.41 2.02
N VAL A 45 -2.83 -12.90 1.20
CA VAL A 45 -2.71 -11.57 0.59
C VAL A 45 -3.95 -10.73 0.89
N ALA A 46 -3.76 -9.49 1.32
CA ALA A 46 -4.80 -8.47 1.39
C ALA A 46 -4.64 -7.41 0.29
N TRP A 47 -5.75 -6.98 -0.29
CA TRP A 47 -5.83 -5.78 -1.11
C TRP A 47 -7.00 -4.93 -0.67
N MET A 48 -6.78 -3.63 -0.45
CA MET A 48 -7.83 -2.69 -0.10
C MET A 48 -7.92 -1.59 -1.13
N ALA A 49 -9.12 -1.39 -1.67
CA ALA A 49 -9.35 -0.44 -2.74
C ALA A 49 -10.76 0.15 -2.68
N SER A 50 -10.88 1.43 -3.01
CA SER A 50 -12.18 2.11 -3.12
C SER A 50 -12.43 2.81 -4.46
N ASN A 51 -11.38 3.13 -5.22
CA ASN A 51 -11.50 3.73 -6.55
C ASN A 51 -11.36 2.67 -7.66
N CYS A 52 -12.47 2.11 -8.14
CA CYS A 52 -12.41 0.94 -9.03
C CYS A 52 -12.29 1.27 -10.52
N GLY A 53 -12.59 2.52 -10.91
CA GLY A 53 -12.76 2.91 -12.32
C GLY A 53 -11.91 4.09 -12.79
N VAL A 54 -11.39 4.93 -11.89
CA VAL A 54 -10.58 6.09 -12.26
C VAL A 54 -9.12 5.80 -11.94
N THR A 55 -8.49 4.96 -12.75
CA THR A 55 -7.11 4.49 -12.55
C THR A 55 -6.33 4.55 -13.86
N SER A 56 -5.05 4.92 -13.83
CA SER A 56 -4.24 4.99 -15.06
C SER A 56 -3.74 3.62 -15.54
N TRP A 57 -3.85 2.57 -14.71
CA TRP A 57 -3.39 1.23 -15.04
C TRP A 57 -4.31 0.13 -14.48
N GLY A 58 -4.14 -1.10 -14.99
CA GLY A 58 -5.04 -2.25 -14.79
C GLY A 58 -4.99 -2.93 -13.42
N ARG A 59 -4.95 -2.19 -12.30
CA ARG A 59 -4.78 -2.74 -10.94
C ARG A 59 -5.85 -3.76 -10.53
N THR A 60 -7.11 -3.53 -10.88
CA THR A 60 -8.21 -4.47 -10.59
C THR A 60 -8.06 -5.75 -11.42
N LYS A 61 -7.61 -5.63 -12.68
CA LYS A 61 -7.31 -6.79 -13.55
C LYS A 61 -6.15 -7.59 -12.97
N PHE A 62 -5.08 -6.92 -12.55
CA PHE A 62 -3.93 -7.55 -11.90
C PHE A 62 -4.36 -8.39 -10.69
N VAL A 63 -5.16 -7.81 -9.77
CA VAL A 63 -5.65 -8.54 -8.60
C VAL A 63 -6.54 -9.72 -8.99
N ARG A 64 -7.45 -9.53 -9.95
CA ARG A 64 -8.32 -10.62 -10.45
C ARG A 64 -7.52 -11.77 -11.06
N ASP A 65 -6.45 -11.47 -11.79
CA ASP A 65 -5.60 -12.49 -12.38
C ASP A 65 -4.75 -13.19 -11.32
N LEU A 66 -4.25 -12.46 -10.31
CA LEU A 66 -3.53 -13.03 -9.16
C LEU A 66 -4.42 -13.97 -8.34
N GLN A 67 -5.71 -13.63 -8.17
CA GLN A 67 -6.71 -14.45 -7.47
C GLN A 67 -6.91 -15.85 -8.08
N LYS A 68 -6.48 -16.07 -9.32
CA LYS A 68 -6.53 -17.41 -9.95
C LYS A 68 -5.47 -18.36 -9.38
N TYR A 69 -4.41 -17.83 -8.80
CA TYR A 69 -3.24 -18.59 -8.34
C TYR A 69 -3.11 -18.63 -6.82
N VAL A 70 -3.54 -17.56 -6.14
CA VAL A 70 -3.42 -17.42 -4.69
C VAL A 70 -4.67 -16.79 -4.08
N GLN A 71 -4.93 -17.09 -2.80
CA GLN A 71 -6.02 -16.45 -2.08
C GLN A 71 -5.68 -14.96 -1.83
N VAL A 72 -6.45 -14.07 -2.46
CA VAL A 72 -6.41 -12.63 -2.21
C VAL A 72 -7.72 -12.15 -1.63
N ASP A 73 -7.64 -11.66 -0.40
CA ASP A 73 -8.75 -11.06 0.31
C ASP A 73 -8.88 -9.59 -0.11
N THR A 74 -10.04 -9.24 -0.67
CA THR A 74 -10.29 -7.92 -1.26
C THR A 74 -11.26 -7.12 -0.39
N TYR A 75 -10.82 -5.94 0.05
CA TYR A 75 -11.54 -5.05 0.96
C TYR A 75 -11.89 -3.72 0.33
N GLY A 76 -12.92 -3.07 0.86
CA GLY A 76 -13.36 -1.74 0.44
C GLY A 76 -14.36 -1.82 -0.73
N ALA A 77 -14.63 -0.68 -1.37
CA ALA A 77 -15.66 -0.60 -2.41
C ALA A 77 -15.34 -1.44 -3.66
N CYS A 78 -14.06 -1.79 -3.89
CA CYS A 78 -13.65 -2.65 -5.00
C CYS A 78 -13.51 -4.14 -4.62
N GLY A 79 -13.84 -4.50 -3.38
CA GLY A 79 -13.70 -5.85 -2.84
C GLY A 79 -15.01 -6.40 -2.30
N LYS A 80 -15.00 -7.68 -1.91
CA LYS A 80 -16.17 -8.34 -1.32
C LYS A 80 -16.23 -8.22 0.20
N LEU A 81 -15.09 -7.95 0.84
CA LEU A 81 -14.97 -7.90 2.30
C LEU A 81 -15.07 -6.46 2.82
N LYS A 82 -15.60 -6.32 4.03
CA LYS A 82 -15.71 -5.03 4.70
C LYS A 82 -14.52 -4.80 5.62
N CYS A 83 -14.01 -3.58 5.58
CA CYS A 83 -12.95 -3.10 6.45
C CYS A 83 -13.23 -1.61 6.67
N PRO A 84 -13.79 -1.23 7.83
CA PRO A 84 -14.14 0.16 8.08
C PRO A 84 -12.89 1.04 8.05
N ARG A 85 -12.97 2.17 7.35
CA ARG A 85 -11.86 3.13 7.26
C ARG A 85 -11.45 3.59 8.66
N ASN A 86 -10.16 3.76 8.87
CA ASN A 86 -9.56 4.29 10.11
C ASN A 86 -10.03 3.56 11.37
N SER A 87 -10.25 2.25 11.29
CA SER A 87 -10.63 1.43 12.44
C SER A 87 -9.52 0.47 12.82
N GLU A 88 -9.28 0.33 14.13
CA GLU A 88 -8.34 -0.65 14.68
C GLU A 88 -8.75 -2.08 14.30
N ALA A 89 -10.06 -2.35 14.22
CA ALA A 89 -10.59 -3.62 13.76
C ALA A 89 -10.13 -3.95 12.34
N CYS A 90 -10.14 -2.96 11.44
CA CYS A 90 -9.66 -3.11 10.07
C CYS A 90 -8.14 -3.33 10.03
N ASP A 91 -7.38 -2.57 10.81
CA ASP A 91 -5.93 -2.75 10.90
C ASP A 91 -5.55 -4.15 11.41
N ARG A 92 -6.29 -4.69 12.41
CA ARG A 92 -6.11 -6.07 12.90
C ARG A 92 -6.47 -7.12 11.86
N ILE A 93 -7.51 -6.88 11.07
CA ILE A 93 -7.85 -7.77 9.95
C ILE A 93 -6.71 -7.79 8.94
N LEU A 94 -6.21 -6.62 8.55
CA LEU A 94 -5.09 -6.53 7.61
C LEU A 94 -3.85 -7.22 8.17
N SER A 95 -3.47 -6.99 9.43
CA SER A 95 -2.27 -7.58 10.06
C SER A 95 -2.24 -9.11 10.10
N SER A 96 -3.41 -9.76 10.00
CA SER A 96 -3.49 -11.23 9.85
C SER A 96 -2.99 -11.77 8.49
N HIS A 97 -2.69 -10.90 7.52
CA HIS A 97 -2.22 -11.30 6.19
C HIS A 97 -0.69 -11.22 6.09
N LYS A 98 -0.10 -12.20 5.42
CA LYS A 98 1.35 -12.27 5.12
C LYS A 98 1.80 -11.16 4.18
N PHE A 99 0.96 -10.78 3.22
CA PHE A 99 1.25 -9.77 2.22
C PHE A 99 0.13 -8.74 2.12
N TYR A 100 0.49 -7.50 1.84
CA TYR A 100 -0.43 -6.41 1.52
C TYR A 100 -0.06 -5.79 0.17
N LEU A 101 -1.04 -5.67 -0.73
CA LEU A 101 -0.84 -5.07 -2.04
C LEU A 101 -1.09 -3.55 -1.98
N SER A 102 -0.02 -2.76 -1.90
CA SER A 102 -0.07 -1.29 -1.94
C SER A 102 -0.20 -0.76 -3.38
N LEU A 103 -1.27 -1.14 -4.08
CA LEU A 103 -1.46 -0.77 -5.50
C LEU A 103 -2.06 0.62 -5.66
N GLU A 104 -1.30 1.51 -6.27
CA GLU A 104 -1.71 2.89 -6.50
C GLU A 104 -2.74 3.05 -7.60
N ASN A 105 -3.47 4.18 -7.57
CA ASN A 105 -4.48 4.45 -8.59
C ASN A 105 -3.85 4.82 -9.93
N SER A 106 -2.65 5.37 -9.92
CA SER A 106 -1.90 5.76 -11.11
C SER A 106 -0.48 5.24 -11.05
N GLU A 107 0.08 4.93 -12.21
CA GLU A 107 1.49 4.59 -12.40
C GLU A 107 2.24 5.87 -12.75
N CYS A 108 2.61 6.62 -11.72
CA CYS A 108 3.33 7.89 -11.85
C CYS A 108 4.61 7.84 -11.03
N GLU A 109 5.65 8.51 -11.53
CA GLU A 109 6.88 8.72 -10.79
C GLU A 109 6.59 9.41 -9.46
N ASP A 110 7.30 8.98 -8.40
CA ASP A 110 7.15 9.45 -7.01
C ASP A 110 5.76 9.30 -6.36
N TYR A 111 4.78 8.69 -7.03
CA TYR A 111 3.41 8.55 -6.51
C TYR A 111 3.27 7.39 -5.52
N ILE A 112 3.94 7.48 -4.37
CA ILE A 112 3.89 6.49 -3.28
C ILE A 112 3.06 7.05 -2.13
N THR A 113 1.87 6.50 -1.88
CA THR A 113 0.84 7.13 -1.01
C THR A 113 0.65 6.43 0.35
N GLU A 114 -0.44 6.77 1.06
CA GLU A 114 -0.86 6.13 2.31
C GLU A 114 -0.96 4.60 2.21
N LYS A 115 -1.20 4.06 1.00
CA LYS A 115 -1.27 2.61 0.78
C LYS A 115 0.05 1.94 1.12
N PHE A 116 1.17 2.55 0.77
CA PHE A 116 2.48 2.06 1.16
C PHE A 116 2.82 2.51 2.58
N TRP A 117 2.77 3.82 2.85
CA TRP A 117 3.29 4.38 4.10
C TRP A 117 2.47 3.97 5.34
N ASP A 118 1.15 4.12 5.28
CA ASP A 118 0.26 3.91 6.44
C ASP A 118 -0.18 2.46 6.56
N LYS A 119 -0.50 1.82 5.43
CA LYS A 119 -1.04 0.45 5.44
C LYS A 119 0.02 -0.62 5.28
N GLY A 120 1.06 -0.38 4.47
CA GLY A 120 2.17 -1.30 4.29
C GLY A 120 3.19 -1.21 5.43
N LEU A 121 3.90 -0.09 5.49
CA LEU A 121 5.09 0.08 6.30
C LEU A 121 4.79 0.29 7.78
N ARG A 122 3.99 1.32 8.14
CA ARG A 122 3.69 1.66 9.54
C ARG A 122 2.95 0.58 10.33
N LYS A 123 2.39 -0.41 9.65
CA LYS A 123 1.63 -1.52 10.26
C LYS A 123 2.37 -2.84 10.20
N ASP A 124 3.66 -2.82 9.81
CA ASP A 124 4.51 -4.00 9.64
C ASP A 124 3.81 -5.10 8.79
N MET A 125 3.05 -4.66 7.78
CA MET A 125 2.41 -5.55 6.81
C MET A 125 3.41 -6.13 5.83
N VAL A 126 4.40 -5.31 5.46
CA VAL A 126 5.52 -5.61 4.57
C VAL A 126 6.78 -5.06 5.23
N ARG A 127 7.79 -5.91 5.41
CA ARG A 127 9.15 -5.55 5.81
C ARG A 127 10.13 -6.38 5.03
#